data_AF-A0A9X6S610-F1
#
_entry.id   AF-A0A9X6S610-F1
#
_cell.length_a   1.000
_cell.length_b   1.000
_cell.length_c   1.000
_cell.angle_alpha   90.00
_cell.angle_beta   90.00
_cell.angle_gamma   90.00
#
_symmetry.space_group_name_H-M   'P 1'
#
loop_
_entity.id
_entity.type
_entity.pdbx_description
1 polymer ?
#
loop_
_entity_poly.entity_id
_entity_poly.type
_entity_poly.pdbx_seq_one_letter_code
_entity_poly.pdbx_strand_id
1 'polypeptide(L)'
;MKKNAWVILAALSTLLILTGCSSNSSEHKSSASSKAELVKSSSSKKKHSEKEKTTSSKKESSTSSVSSEESSSSSTQSSEDLGEDRGGYVTTPEAMRGTWYSYFNGNMDKLVVSEYEMTFTYNLGKEESTRHIILYKNLVNKSLDNNASETEKESKKDWYSGWYEDYNGIKFLRIRGMFEQGPGDHFSTHEEEINGQKVPLVLYGFGANDATDLVYYPSEDLAKQQSDVKYGDIDYKF
;
A
#
# COMPACT_ATOMS: atom_id res chain seq x y z
N MET A 1 -19.15 -55.06 -14.26
CA MET A 1 -17.69 -55.12 -14.00
C MET A 1 -17.00 -54.12 -14.90
N LYS A 2 -16.29 -53.14 -14.32
CA LYS A 2 -15.00 -52.55 -14.76
C LYS A 2 -14.71 -51.37 -13.85
N LYS A 3 -13.72 -51.56 -12.97
CA LYS A 3 -13.15 -50.57 -12.06
C LYS A 3 -11.92 -50.00 -12.76
N ASN A 4 -11.84 -48.67 -12.90
CA ASN A 4 -10.59 -48.02 -13.33
C ASN A 4 -10.22 -47.00 -12.26
N ALA A 5 -9.43 -47.45 -11.28
CA ALA A 5 -8.70 -46.57 -10.38
C ALA A 5 -7.33 -46.31 -11.02
N TRP A 6 -7.00 -45.05 -11.28
CA TRP A 6 -5.68 -44.66 -11.73
C TRP A 6 -4.93 -44.06 -10.55
N VAL A 7 -3.93 -44.81 -10.08
CA VAL A 7 -2.92 -44.36 -9.13
C VAL A 7 -1.80 -43.74 -9.98
N ILE A 8 -1.60 -42.43 -9.86
CA ILE A 8 -0.40 -41.78 -10.41
C ILE A 8 0.59 -41.59 -9.28
N LEU A 9 1.68 -42.34 -9.41
CA LEU A 9 2.86 -42.37 -8.59
C LEU A 9 3.71 -41.13 -8.91
N ALA A 10 3.82 -40.18 -7.99
CA ALA A 10 4.75 -39.05 -8.13
C ALA A 10 6.08 -39.41 -7.44
N ALA A 11 7.06 -39.82 -8.23
CA ALA A 11 8.45 -39.92 -7.80
C ALA A 11 9.13 -38.57 -8.00
N LEU A 12 9.35 -37.83 -6.91
CA LEU A 12 10.20 -36.63 -6.90
C LEU A 12 11.59 -37.01 -6.38
N SER A 13 12.48 -37.39 -7.30
CA SER A 13 13.91 -37.52 -7.00
C SER A 13 14.56 -36.14 -7.04
N THR A 14 14.82 -35.53 -5.89
CA THR A 14 15.72 -34.38 -5.79
C THR A 14 17.17 -34.86 -5.79
N LEU A 15 17.85 -34.62 -6.91
CA LEU A 15 19.30 -34.74 -7.03
C LEU A 15 19.92 -33.44 -6.49
N LEU A 16 20.51 -33.49 -5.30
CA LEU A 16 21.34 -32.41 -4.75
C LEU A 16 22.73 -32.49 -5.39
N ILE A 17 23.09 -31.51 -6.22
CA ILE A 17 24.47 -31.26 -6.59
C ILE A 17 24.90 -30.00 -5.83
N LEU A 18 25.60 -30.19 -4.71
CA LEU A 18 26.41 -29.13 -4.09
C LEU A 18 27.76 -29.07 -4.82
N THR A 19 27.97 -28.02 -5.61
CA THR A 19 29.30 -27.53 -5.95
C THR A 19 29.57 -26.29 -5.12
N GLY A 20 30.55 -26.41 -4.23
CA GLY A 20 31.09 -25.30 -3.46
C GLY A 20 32.07 -24.45 -4.27
N CYS A 21 32.27 -23.22 -3.80
CA CYS A 21 33.54 -22.53 -3.67
C CYS A 21 33.27 -21.08 -3.24
N SER A 22 33.75 -20.67 -2.08
CA SER A 22 34.66 -19.52 -1.96
C SER A 22 34.84 -19.15 -0.49
N SER A 23 35.90 -19.68 0.11
CA SER A 23 36.55 -19.08 1.25
C SER A 23 37.63 -18.14 0.71
N ASN A 24 37.56 -16.85 1.03
CA ASN A 24 38.75 -16.04 1.17
C ASN A 24 38.60 -15.03 2.30
N SER A 25 39.38 -15.33 3.34
CA SER A 25 39.79 -14.45 4.42
C SER A 25 40.66 -13.33 3.87
N SER A 26 40.39 -12.08 4.23
CA SER A 26 41.40 -11.02 4.20
C SER A 26 41.71 -10.59 5.64
N GLU A 27 42.98 -10.77 5.98
CA GLU A 27 43.57 -10.34 7.25
C GLU A 27 43.71 -8.81 7.32
N HIS A 28 43.68 -8.36 8.57
CA HIS A 28 44.03 -7.03 9.07
C HIS A 28 45.31 -6.42 8.48
N LYS A 29 45.27 -5.10 8.26
CA LYS A 29 46.32 -4.21 8.78
C LYS A 29 45.84 -2.78 9.01
N SER A 30 46.26 -2.28 10.17
CA SER A 30 46.01 -1.03 10.89
C SER A 30 46.37 0.28 10.17
N SER A 31 45.70 1.39 10.53
CA SER A 31 46.22 2.39 11.49
C SER A 31 45.42 3.72 11.48
N ALA A 32 45.13 4.23 12.70
CA ALA A 32 45.13 5.64 13.17
C ALA A 32 44.50 6.78 12.32
N SER A 33 43.92 7.87 12.83
CA SER A 33 43.50 8.41 14.14
C SER A 33 43.20 9.90 13.89
N SER A 34 42.01 10.42 14.22
CA SER A 34 41.73 11.81 14.68
C SER A 34 40.21 12.03 14.68
N LYS A 35 39.48 12.05 15.80
CA LYS A 35 39.38 13.07 16.87
C LYS A 35 38.74 14.40 16.42
N ALA A 36 37.45 14.58 16.75
CA ALA A 36 36.76 15.83 17.13
C ALA A 36 35.33 15.47 17.61
N GLU A 37 35.04 15.42 18.92
CA GLU A 37 34.32 16.44 19.72
C GLU A 37 33.14 17.11 18.98
N LEU A 38 31.86 16.80 19.28
CA LEU A 38 31.08 17.10 20.49
C LEU A 38 30.93 18.61 20.72
N VAL A 39 29.85 19.20 20.18
CA VAL A 39 29.31 20.49 20.63
C VAL A 39 27.81 20.36 20.84
N LYS A 40 27.41 20.69 22.06
CA LYS A 40 26.05 20.79 22.58
C LYS A 40 25.78 22.27 22.86
N SER A 41 24.65 22.80 22.41
CA SER A 41 24.07 24.08 22.88
C SER A 41 22.60 24.12 22.45
N SER A 42 21.62 23.84 23.32
CA SER A 42 21.01 24.70 24.36
C SER A 42 20.02 25.75 23.84
N SER A 43 18.73 25.46 24.03
CA SER A 43 17.59 26.30 24.43
C SER A 43 17.43 27.74 23.90
N SER A 44 16.24 28.06 23.40
CA SER A 44 15.41 29.13 23.98
C SER A 44 13.94 29.05 23.54
N LYS A 45 13.10 29.71 24.34
CA LYS A 45 11.65 29.58 24.54
C LYS A 45 11.01 30.95 24.27
N LYS A 46 9.86 31.00 23.58
CA LYS A 46 8.76 32.01 23.63
C LYS A 46 7.74 31.61 22.54
N LYS A 47 6.48 31.26 22.80
CA LYS A 47 5.33 31.93 23.46
C LYS A 47 4.91 33.21 22.70
N HIS A 48 3.78 33.18 21.96
CA HIS A 48 2.48 33.80 22.35
C HIS A 48 1.47 33.94 21.19
N SER A 49 0.19 33.70 21.52
CA SER A 49 -1.09 34.26 21.03
C SER A 49 -1.45 34.28 19.53
N GLU A 50 -2.54 33.62 19.10
CA GLU A 50 -3.97 33.95 19.33
C GLU A 50 -4.46 35.08 18.41
N LYS A 51 -5.36 34.77 17.45
CA LYS A 51 -6.75 35.26 17.45
C LYS A 51 -7.60 34.65 16.33
N GLU A 52 -8.80 34.24 16.74
CA GLU A 52 -9.97 33.84 15.95
C GLU A 52 -10.62 35.01 15.18
N LYS A 53 -11.37 34.70 14.11
CA LYS A 53 -12.80 35.03 13.86
C LYS A 53 -13.15 34.80 12.38
N THR A 54 -13.91 33.76 12.01
CA THR A 54 -15.39 33.61 11.99
C THR A 54 -16.14 34.35 10.86
N THR A 55 -16.87 33.55 10.05
CA THR A 55 -18.23 33.74 9.48
C THR A 55 -18.49 34.92 8.52
N SER A 56 -19.40 34.90 7.55
CA SER A 56 -20.31 33.92 6.92
C SER A 56 -21.09 34.65 5.81
N SER A 57 -21.43 33.95 4.72
CA SER A 57 -22.70 34.02 3.96
C SER A 57 -23.19 35.36 3.36
N LYS A 58 -23.38 35.39 2.04
CA LYS A 58 -24.74 35.35 1.45
C LYS A 58 -24.74 35.08 -0.06
N LYS A 59 -25.87 34.52 -0.49
CA LYS A 59 -26.23 33.83 -1.72
C LYS A 59 -27.28 34.67 -2.45
N GLU A 60 -27.21 34.75 -3.78
CA GLU A 60 -28.30 35.06 -4.73
C GLU A 60 -27.75 34.68 -6.12
N SER A 61 -28.07 33.52 -6.69
CA SER A 61 -29.28 33.13 -7.43
C SER A 61 -29.54 33.97 -8.67
N SER A 62 -29.27 33.42 -9.87
CA SER A 62 -30.16 33.47 -11.03
C SER A 62 -29.76 32.43 -12.08
N THR A 63 -30.81 31.84 -12.64
CA THR A 63 -30.99 30.69 -13.53
C THR A 63 -30.37 30.80 -14.93
N SER A 64 -29.93 29.69 -15.52
CA SER A 64 -30.64 29.01 -16.64
C SER A 64 -29.84 27.88 -17.34
N SER A 65 -30.56 26.79 -17.63
CA SER A 65 -30.52 25.93 -18.84
C SER A 65 -29.39 24.89 -19.10
N VAL A 66 -29.80 23.62 -19.01
CA VAL A 66 -29.53 22.43 -19.86
C VAL A 66 -28.11 22.14 -20.38
N SER A 67 -27.51 21.04 -19.90
CA SER A 67 -27.42 19.74 -20.61
C SER A 67 -26.52 18.75 -19.84
N SER A 68 -26.85 17.47 -19.99
CA SER A 68 -26.06 16.24 -19.76
C SER A 68 -24.63 16.37 -19.22
N GLU A 69 -24.34 15.69 -18.10
CA GLU A 69 -23.14 14.85 -17.89
C GLU A 69 -23.13 14.25 -16.46
N GLU A 70 -22.94 12.92 -16.43
CA GLU A 70 -22.23 12.11 -15.43
C GLU A 70 -22.30 12.58 -13.95
N SER A 71 -23.17 11.94 -13.17
CA SER A 71 -23.27 12.11 -11.71
C SER A 71 -22.01 11.63 -11.00
N SER A 72 -21.04 12.51 -10.83
CA SER A 72 -19.95 12.35 -9.85
C SER A 72 -20.50 12.66 -8.45
N SER A 73 -21.12 11.67 -7.81
CA SER A 73 -21.56 11.81 -6.42
C SER A 73 -20.37 11.66 -5.46
N SER A 74 -19.62 12.75 -5.25
CA SER A 74 -18.79 12.89 -4.06
C SER A 74 -19.70 13.02 -2.85
N SER A 75 -20.09 11.89 -2.29
CA SER A 75 -20.83 11.84 -1.02
C SER A 75 -19.79 11.84 0.09
N THR A 76 -19.71 12.94 0.84
CA THR A 76 -18.99 13.00 2.11
C THR A 76 -19.64 11.99 3.06
N GLN A 77 -19.10 10.78 3.13
CA GLN A 77 -19.65 9.74 3.99
C GLN A 77 -19.27 10.05 5.44
N SER A 78 -20.24 10.60 6.16
CA SER A 78 -20.24 10.74 7.61
C SER A 78 -20.02 9.36 8.26
N SER A 79 -19.38 9.33 9.42
CA SER A 79 -19.07 8.15 10.23
C SER A 79 -20.31 7.52 10.89
N GLU A 80 -21.39 7.39 10.14
CA GLU A 80 -22.62 6.75 10.55
C GLU A 80 -22.36 5.26 10.79
N ASP A 81 -23.11 4.65 11.71
CA ASP A 81 -23.12 3.20 11.86
C ASP A 81 -23.61 2.60 10.54
N LEU A 82 -22.66 2.15 9.73
CA LEU A 82 -22.94 1.58 8.43
C LEU A 82 -23.68 0.23 8.59
N GLY A 83 -23.80 -0.35 9.78
CA GLY A 83 -24.36 -1.69 9.96
C GLY A 83 -23.43 -2.78 9.39
N GLU A 84 -23.84 -4.05 9.56
CA GLU A 84 -23.01 -5.23 9.23
C GLU A 84 -21.61 -5.19 9.89
N ASP A 85 -21.54 -4.64 11.09
CA ASP A 85 -20.31 -4.51 11.89
C ASP A 85 -19.17 -3.74 11.19
N ARG A 86 -19.51 -2.92 10.19
CA ARG A 86 -18.54 -2.14 9.39
C ARG A 86 -17.83 -1.01 10.14
N GLY A 87 -18.24 -0.67 11.36
CA GLY A 87 -17.53 0.24 12.26
C GLY A 87 -17.22 1.67 11.76
N GLY A 88 -17.71 2.06 10.58
CA GLY A 88 -17.37 3.29 9.86
C GLY A 88 -16.14 3.14 8.94
N TYR A 89 -15.83 4.18 8.17
CA TYR A 89 -14.70 4.15 7.23
C TYR A 89 -13.34 4.37 7.89
N VAL A 90 -12.30 3.79 7.28
CA VAL A 90 -10.89 4.12 7.55
C VAL A 90 -10.42 5.11 6.49
N THR A 91 -9.98 6.29 6.92
CA THR A 91 -9.35 7.27 6.03
C THR A 91 -7.96 6.79 5.61
N THR A 92 -7.61 6.88 4.34
CA THR A 92 -6.23 6.78 3.85
C THR A 92 -5.42 8.02 4.22
N PRO A 93 -4.08 7.91 4.37
CA PRO A 93 -3.22 9.07 4.58
C PRO A 93 -3.31 10.05 3.40
N GLU A 94 -3.40 11.36 3.66
CA GLU A 94 -3.47 12.37 2.60
C GLU A 94 -2.31 12.28 1.61
N ALA A 95 -1.10 11.98 2.08
CA ALA A 95 0.09 11.82 1.25
C ALA A 95 0.05 10.60 0.32
N MET A 96 -0.83 9.62 0.55
CA MET A 96 -1.06 8.51 -0.38
C MET A 96 -2.12 8.83 -1.44
N ARG A 97 -2.96 9.85 -1.23
CA ARG A 97 -4.11 10.11 -2.11
C ARG A 97 -3.64 10.59 -3.49
N GLY A 98 -4.23 10.04 -4.54
CA GLY A 98 -3.85 10.36 -5.91
C GLY A 98 -3.73 9.11 -6.80
N THR A 99 -3.09 9.28 -7.94
CA THR A 99 -2.81 8.21 -8.90
C THR A 99 -1.32 7.94 -8.93
N TRP A 100 -0.96 6.66 -8.85
CA TRP A 100 0.40 6.21 -8.77
C TRP A 100 0.66 5.03 -9.70
N TYR A 101 1.92 4.82 -10.04
CA TYR A 101 2.36 3.90 -11.07
C TYR A 101 3.58 3.10 -10.62
N SER A 102 3.59 1.80 -10.86
CA SER A 102 4.75 0.94 -10.66
C SER A 102 5.04 0.20 -11.96
N TYR A 103 6.31 0.08 -12.33
CA TYR A 103 6.70 -0.67 -13.53
C TYR A 103 7.56 -1.86 -13.13
N PHE A 104 7.04 -3.06 -13.35
CA PHE A 104 7.69 -4.30 -12.95
C PHE A 104 7.47 -5.40 -13.99
N ASN A 105 8.52 -6.15 -14.32
CA ASN A 105 8.48 -7.24 -15.30
C ASN A 105 7.82 -6.88 -16.64
N GLY A 106 8.05 -5.66 -17.11
CA GLY A 106 7.50 -5.18 -18.38
C GLY A 106 6.06 -4.65 -18.30
N ASN A 107 5.41 -4.72 -17.13
CA ASN A 107 4.02 -4.33 -16.93
C ASN A 107 3.92 -3.05 -16.10
N MET A 108 2.94 -2.23 -16.45
CA MET A 108 2.58 -1.05 -15.67
C MET A 108 1.41 -1.40 -14.75
N ASP A 109 1.62 -1.23 -13.46
CA ASP A 109 0.59 -1.29 -12.44
C ASP A 109 0.19 0.15 -12.08
N LYS A 110 -1.10 0.35 -11.81
CA LYS A 110 -1.68 1.62 -11.41
C LYS A 110 -2.41 1.46 -10.09
N LEU A 111 -2.16 2.39 -9.18
CA LEU A 111 -2.83 2.49 -7.89
C LEU A 111 -3.53 3.85 -7.81
N VAL A 112 -4.85 3.85 -7.63
CA VAL A 112 -5.63 5.06 -7.35
C VAL A 112 -6.09 5.01 -5.90
N VAL A 113 -5.76 6.04 -5.13
CA VAL A 113 -6.10 6.13 -3.70
C VAL A 113 -6.97 7.35 -3.47
N SER A 114 -8.17 7.12 -2.95
CA SER A 114 -9.08 8.14 -2.46
C SER A 114 -9.11 8.12 -0.94
N GLU A 115 -9.96 8.95 -0.33
CA GLU A 115 -10.04 9.04 1.13
C GLU A 115 -10.45 7.70 1.80
N TYR A 116 -11.32 6.91 1.19
CA TYR A 116 -11.84 5.66 1.80
C TYR A 116 -11.66 4.43 0.91
N GLU A 117 -11.15 4.62 -0.31
CA GLU A 117 -11.11 3.57 -1.32
C GLU A 117 -9.75 3.53 -2.01
N MET A 118 -9.42 2.35 -2.52
CA MET A 118 -8.24 2.12 -3.34
C MET A 118 -8.63 1.27 -4.55
N THR A 119 -8.05 1.56 -5.70
CA THR A 119 -8.22 0.75 -6.91
C THR A 119 -6.85 0.38 -7.45
N PHE A 120 -6.63 -0.93 -7.57
CA PHE A 120 -5.46 -1.50 -8.21
C PHE A 120 -5.80 -1.95 -9.61
N THR A 121 -4.99 -1.56 -10.57
CA THR A 121 -5.00 -2.08 -11.93
C THR A 121 -3.64 -2.70 -12.20
N TYR A 122 -3.57 -3.99 -12.48
CA TYR A 122 -2.32 -4.73 -12.65
C TYR A 122 -2.44 -5.76 -13.77
N ASN A 123 -1.32 -6.15 -14.37
CA ASN A 123 -1.31 -7.11 -15.48
C ASN A 123 -0.59 -8.41 -15.09
N LEU A 124 -1.32 -9.53 -15.12
CA LEU A 124 -0.77 -10.87 -14.88
C LEU A 124 -0.37 -11.59 -16.18
N GLY A 125 0.14 -10.84 -17.16
CA GLY A 125 0.77 -11.35 -18.39
C GLY A 125 -0.18 -11.72 -19.54
N LYS A 126 -1.49 -11.56 -19.39
CA LYS A 126 -2.46 -11.82 -20.48
C LYS A 126 -3.60 -10.81 -20.52
N GLU A 127 -4.10 -10.40 -19.35
CA GLU A 127 -5.22 -9.48 -19.22
C GLU A 127 -4.99 -8.53 -18.03
N GLU A 128 -5.49 -7.31 -18.18
CA GLU A 128 -5.55 -6.33 -17.11
C GLU A 128 -6.59 -6.79 -16.09
N SER A 129 -6.18 -6.86 -14.82
CA SER A 129 -7.05 -7.15 -13.68
C SER A 129 -7.23 -5.90 -12.84
N THR A 130 -8.44 -5.72 -12.31
CA THR A 130 -8.73 -4.62 -11.40
C THR A 130 -9.26 -5.14 -10.07
N ARG A 131 -8.72 -4.64 -8.96
CA ARG A 131 -9.20 -4.87 -7.59
C ARG A 131 -9.65 -3.55 -7.01
N HIS A 132 -10.92 -3.47 -6.62
CA HIS A 132 -11.47 -2.33 -5.88
C HIS A 132 -11.52 -2.64 -4.40
N ILE A 133 -11.24 -1.63 -3.58
CA ILE A 133 -11.08 -1.76 -2.14
C ILE A 133 -11.83 -0.62 -1.48
N ILE A 134 -12.70 -0.95 -0.54
CA ILE A 134 -13.40 -0.01 0.34
C ILE A 134 -12.98 -0.33 1.78
N LEU A 135 -12.45 0.67 2.48
CA LEU A 135 -11.82 0.49 3.78
C LEU A 135 -12.79 0.75 4.94
N TYR A 136 -13.04 -0.29 5.71
CA TYR A 136 -13.91 -0.27 6.89
C TYR A 136 -13.13 -0.51 8.18
N LYS A 137 -13.63 0.07 9.27
CA LYS A 137 -13.18 -0.21 10.64
C LYS A 137 -13.88 -1.47 11.14
N ASN A 138 -13.26 -2.22 12.04
CA ASN A 138 -13.90 -3.34 12.75
C ASN A 138 -14.52 -4.42 11.84
N LEU A 139 -14.13 -4.49 10.57
CA LEU A 139 -14.64 -5.51 9.67
C LEU A 139 -14.15 -6.88 10.14
N VAL A 140 -15.09 -7.77 10.47
CA VAL A 140 -14.76 -9.12 10.91
C VAL A 140 -14.16 -9.89 9.75
N ASN A 141 -12.95 -10.39 9.94
CA ASN A 141 -12.35 -11.31 8.98
C ASN A 141 -13.08 -12.65 9.03
N LYS A 142 -13.70 -13.02 7.92
CA LYS A 142 -14.45 -14.26 7.71
C LYS A 142 -13.73 -15.24 6.80
N SER A 143 -12.40 -15.16 6.66
CA SER A 143 -11.68 -16.00 5.71
C SER A 143 -11.95 -17.50 5.92
N LEU A 144 -12.07 -17.93 7.18
CA LEU A 144 -12.34 -19.32 7.57
C LEU A 144 -13.83 -19.67 7.73
N ASP A 145 -14.75 -18.76 7.37
CA ASP A 145 -16.18 -19.02 7.44
C ASP A 145 -16.64 -19.88 6.25
N ASN A 146 -16.65 -21.19 6.47
CA ASN A 146 -17.07 -22.16 5.46
C ASN A 146 -18.58 -22.09 5.14
N ASN A 147 -19.38 -21.31 5.88
CA ASN A 147 -20.81 -21.14 5.62
C ASN A 147 -21.11 -19.96 4.68
N ALA A 148 -20.14 -19.09 4.39
CA ALA A 148 -20.32 -17.96 3.50
C ALA A 148 -20.57 -18.44 2.06
N SER A 149 -21.73 -18.04 1.50
CA SER A 149 -22.09 -18.38 0.12
C SER A 149 -21.22 -17.64 -0.89
N GLU A 150 -21.10 -18.16 -2.11
CA GLU A 150 -20.35 -17.49 -3.18
C GLU A 150 -20.96 -16.12 -3.52
N THR A 151 -22.30 -16.01 -3.48
CA THR A 151 -23.00 -14.74 -3.66
C THR A 151 -22.64 -13.73 -2.57
N GLU A 152 -22.49 -14.16 -1.32
CA GLU A 152 -22.07 -13.27 -0.23
C GLU A 152 -20.63 -12.78 -0.46
N LYS A 153 -19.71 -13.70 -0.78
CA LYS A 153 -18.31 -13.37 -1.07
C LYS A 153 -18.20 -12.38 -2.22
N GLU A 154 -18.93 -12.62 -3.31
CA GLU A 154 -18.95 -11.74 -4.48
C GLU A 154 -19.53 -10.36 -4.13
N SER A 155 -20.66 -10.32 -3.39
CA SER A 155 -21.29 -9.05 -2.98
C SER A 155 -20.44 -8.16 -2.07
N LYS A 156 -19.42 -8.76 -1.42
CA LYS A 156 -18.54 -8.11 -0.44
C LYS A 156 -17.06 -8.23 -0.82
N LYS A 157 -16.76 -8.56 -2.08
CA LYS A 157 -15.38 -8.78 -2.56
C LYS A 157 -14.49 -7.55 -2.42
N ASP A 158 -15.10 -6.37 -2.45
CA ASP A 158 -14.40 -5.08 -2.34
C ASP A 158 -14.29 -4.59 -0.88
N TRP A 159 -14.80 -5.35 0.11
CA TRP A 159 -14.79 -4.93 1.51
C TRP A 159 -13.51 -5.37 2.22
N TYR A 160 -12.74 -4.40 2.70
CA TYR A 160 -11.47 -4.62 3.38
C TYR A 160 -11.49 -4.01 4.77
N SER A 161 -10.93 -4.74 5.74
CA SER A 161 -10.57 -4.17 7.03
C SER A 161 -9.34 -3.32 6.85
N GLY A 162 -9.33 -2.08 7.34
CA GLY A 162 -8.16 -1.22 7.37
C GLY A 162 -7.73 -0.91 8.81
N TRP A 163 -6.43 -0.90 9.08
CA TRP A 163 -5.90 -0.45 10.37
C TRP A 163 -4.50 0.12 10.23
N TYR A 164 -4.06 0.83 11.27
CA TYR A 164 -2.75 1.46 11.29
C TYR A 164 -1.84 0.76 12.29
N GLU A 165 -0.61 0.52 11.87
CA GLU A 165 0.48 0.08 12.72
C GLU A 165 1.66 1.04 12.59
N ASP A 166 2.43 1.17 13.66
CA ASP A 166 3.68 1.91 13.66
C ASP A 166 4.79 0.91 13.94
N TYR A 167 5.76 0.82 13.03
CA TYR A 167 6.95 0.01 13.20
C TYR A 167 8.17 0.85 12.86
N ASN A 168 9.10 0.98 13.83
CA ASN A 168 10.31 1.79 13.71
C ASN A 168 10.07 3.25 13.28
N GLY A 169 8.91 3.84 13.64
CA GLY A 169 8.55 5.21 13.26
C GLY A 169 7.97 5.34 11.85
N ILE A 170 7.77 4.22 11.15
CA ILE A 170 7.05 4.17 9.88
C ILE A 170 5.61 3.77 10.18
N LYS A 171 4.67 4.61 9.73
CA LYS A 171 3.25 4.36 9.86
C LYS A 171 2.75 3.57 8.64
N PHE A 172 2.32 2.34 8.88
CA PHE A 172 1.76 1.47 7.87
C PHE A 172 0.23 1.50 7.91
N LEU A 173 -0.40 1.67 6.75
CA LEU A 173 -1.80 1.29 6.52
C LEU A 173 -1.81 -0.20 6.15
N ARG A 174 -2.35 -1.04 7.03
CA ARG A 174 -2.61 -2.45 6.72
C ARG A 174 -4.04 -2.63 6.27
N ILE A 175 -4.22 -3.52 5.29
CA ILE A 175 -5.54 -3.87 4.78
C ILE A 175 -5.66 -5.38 4.58
N ARG A 176 -6.87 -5.90 4.72
CA ARG A 176 -7.16 -7.31 4.40
C ARG A 176 -8.61 -7.50 3.97
N GLY A 177 -8.83 -8.26 2.91
CA GLY A 177 -10.17 -8.55 2.42
C GLY A 177 -10.99 -9.38 3.42
N MET A 178 -12.30 -9.14 3.48
CA MET A 178 -13.19 -9.80 4.43
C MET A 178 -13.09 -11.32 4.40
N PHE A 179 -13.01 -11.91 3.20
CA PHE A 179 -12.91 -13.35 2.99
C PHE A 179 -11.51 -13.81 2.60
N GLU A 180 -10.52 -12.91 2.67
CA GLU A 180 -9.16 -13.18 2.19
C GLU A 180 -8.35 -13.97 3.22
N GLN A 181 -7.72 -15.04 2.75
CA GLN A 181 -6.75 -15.81 3.52
C GLN A 181 -5.36 -15.18 3.40
N GLY A 182 -4.60 -15.18 4.49
CA GLY A 182 -3.22 -14.70 4.49
C GLY A 182 -3.02 -13.42 5.29
N PRO A 183 -1.86 -12.77 5.17
CA PRO A 183 -1.49 -11.64 6.03
C PRO A 183 -2.10 -10.30 5.58
N GLY A 184 -2.55 -10.19 4.34
CA GLY A 184 -3.05 -8.94 3.75
C GLY A 184 -1.94 -8.11 3.10
N ASP A 185 -2.30 -6.87 2.77
CA ASP A 185 -1.42 -5.88 2.13
C ASP A 185 -1.06 -4.78 3.13
N HIS A 186 0.09 -4.15 2.94
CA HIS A 186 0.51 -2.97 3.70
C HIS A 186 1.05 -1.87 2.80
N PHE A 187 0.84 -0.62 3.25
CA PHE A 187 1.30 0.57 2.56
C PHE A 187 1.96 1.54 3.51
N SER A 188 2.96 2.25 3.01
CA SER A 188 3.51 3.43 3.67
C SER A 188 3.84 4.49 2.63
N THR A 189 4.05 5.72 3.09
CA THR A 189 4.51 6.83 2.25
C THR A 189 5.98 7.07 2.49
N HIS A 190 6.70 7.37 1.43
CA HIS A 190 8.11 7.76 1.49
C HIS A 190 8.36 8.99 0.63
N GLU A 191 9.50 9.65 0.81
CA GLU A 191 9.97 10.72 -0.07
C GLU A 191 11.42 10.44 -0.44
N GLU A 192 11.75 10.52 -1.72
CA GLU A 192 13.07 10.21 -2.25
C GLU A 192 13.63 11.36 -3.10
N GLU A 193 14.96 11.50 -3.14
CA GLU A 193 15.59 12.48 -4.02
C GLU A 193 15.94 11.85 -5.38
N ILE A 194 15.13 12.17 -6.40
CA ILE A 194 15.31 11.67 -7.77
C ILE A 194 15.67 12.84 -8.67
N ASN A 195 16.86 12.78 -9.28
CA ASN A 195 17.38 13.85 -10.14
C ASN A 195 17.40 15.24 -9.47
N GLY A 196 17.72 15.28 -8.17
CA GLY A 196 17.77 16.52 -7.37
C GLY A 196 16.41 17.09 -6.99
N GLN A 197 15.32 16.33 -7.18
CA GLN A 197 13.97 16.71 -6.78
C GLN A 197 13.43 15.72 -5.75
N LYS A 198 12.76 16.26 -4.73
CA LYS A 198 12.00 15.46 -3.77
C LYS A 198 10.75 14.91 -4.45
N VAL A 199 10.64 13.60 -4.50
CA VAL A 199 9.53 12.87 -5.13
C VAL A 199 8.83 12.05 -4.05
N PRO A 200 7.52 12.24 -3.84
CA PRO A 200 6.76 11.37 -2.95
C PRO A 200 6.59 10.00 -3.60
N LEU A 201 6.57 8.95 -2.77
CA LEU A 201 6.41 7.56 -3.17
C LEU A 201 5.35 6.88 -2.31
N VAL A 202 4.65 5.91 -2.88
CA VAL A 202 3.83 4.95 -2.13
C VAL A 202 4.52 3.60 -2.16
N LEU A 203 4.86 3.08 -0.99
CA LEU A 203 5.46 1.77 -0.84
C LEU A 203 4.36 0.75 -0.59
N TYR A 204 4.39 -0.35 -1.32
CA TYR A 204 3.43 -1.44 -1.22
C TYR A 204 4.16 -2.74 -0.89
N GLY A 205 3.59 -3.53 0.01
CA GLY A 205 4.00 -4.91 0.20
C GLY A 205 2.83 -5.84 0.51
N PHE A 206 3.05 -7.12 0.22
CA PHE A 206 2.17 -8.22 0.55
C PHE A 206 2.88 -9.14 1.53
N GLY A 207 2.30 -9.36 2.71
CA GLY A 207 2.96 -10.20 3.69
C GLY A 207 2.76 -9.76 5.14
N ALA A 208 3.28 -10.61 6.03
CA ALA A 208 3.41 -10.28 7.44
C ALA A 208 4.72 -9.53 7.76
N ASN A 209 5.65 -9.47 6.79
CA ASN A 209 6.86 -8.65 6.91
C ASN A 209 6.58 -7.26 6.33
N ASP A 210 7.09 -6.22 6.98
CA ASP A 210 6.89 -4.82 6.55
C ASP A 210 7.79 -4.41 5.38
N ALA A 211 8.23 -5.39 4.59
CA ALA A 211 9.10 -5.19 3.44
C ALA A 211 8.30 -4.71 2.23
N THR A 212 8.95 -3.96 1.36
CA THR A 212 8.39 -3.39 0.13
C THR A 212 8.54 -4.40 -1.02
N ASP A 213 7.43 -4.74 -1.66
CA ASP A 213 7.38 -5.51 -2.91
C ASP A 213 7.43 -4.57 -4.13
N LEU A 214 6.68 -3.45 -4.09
CA LEU A 214 6.61 -2.49 -5.20
C LEU A 214 6.71 -1.04 -4.69
N VAL A 215 7.35 -0.19 -5.50
CA VAL A 215 7.39 1.26 -5.31
C VAL A 215 6.51 1.91 -6.36
N TYR A 216 5.56 2.73 -5.91
CA TYR A 216 4.66 3.48 -6.76
C TYR A 216 5.07 4.95 -6.85
N TYR A 217 5.16 5.45 -8.08
CA TYR A 217 5.61 6.78 -8.47
C TYR A 217 4.45 7.64 -9.02
N PRO A 218 4.54 8.98 -8.96
CA PRO A 218 3.46 9.88 -9.40
C PRO A 218 3.22 9.92 -10.92
N SER A 219 4.08 9.29 -11.75
CA SER A 219 3.88 9.22 -13.20
C SER A 219 4.41 7.92 -13.81
N GLU A 220 3.82 7.51 -14.93
CA GLU A 220 4.25 6.33 -15.70
C GLU A 220 5.71 6.43 -16.17
N ASP A 221 6.13 7.60 -16.65
CA ASP A 221 7.49 7.80 -17.14
C ASP A 221 8.51 7.65 -16.01
N LEU A 222 8.19 8.15 -14.82
CA LEU A 222 9.06 7.99 -13.66
C LEU A 222 9.10 6.54 -13.19
N ALA A 223 7.96 5.85 -13.17
CA ALA A 223 7.91 4.41 -12.87
C ALA A 223 8.77 3.59 -13.81
N LYS A 224 8.73 3.86 -15.13
CA LYS A 224 9.61 3.23 -16.13
C LYS A 224 11.07 3.59 -15.92
N GLN A 225 11.37 4.86 -15.61
CA GLN A 225 12.74 5.31 -15.37
C GLN A 225 13.37 4.65 -14.14
N GLN A 226 12.58 4.37 -13.11
CA GLN A 226 13.04 3.84 -11.82
C GLN A 226 12.83 2.32 -11.65
N SER A 227 12.49 1.60 -12.72
CA SER A 227 12.07 0.19 -12.63
C SER A 227 13.10 -0.75 -12.01
N ASP A 228 14.39 -0.45 -12.20
CA ASP A 228 15.52 -1.26 -11.69
C ASP A 228 16.25 -0.59 -10.53
N VAL A 229 15.69 0.50 -9.97
CA VAL A 229 16.32 1.28 -8.91
C VAL A 229 15.84 0.79 -7.53
N LYS A 230 16.77 0.69 -6.59
CA LYS A 230 16.53 0.39 -5.18
C LYS A 230 17.12 1.50 -4.31
N TYR A 231 16.36 1.96 -3.33
CA TYR A 231 16.79 2.99 -2.38
C TYR A 231 17.30 2.34 -1.09
N GLY A 232 18.46 2.78 -0.59
CA GLY A 232 19.18 2.07 0.48
C GLY A 232 18.51 2.13 1.85
N ASP A 233 17.55 3.03 2.03
CA ASP A 233 16.77 3.26 3.24
C ASP A 233 15.40 2.58 3.21
N ILE A 234 15.02 1.95 2.09
CA ILE A 234 13.80 1.16 1.95
C ILE A 234 14.13 -0.33 2.14
N ASP A 235 13.38 -0.98 3.02
CA ASP A 235 13.45 -2.43 3.20
C ASP A 235 12.68 -3.12 2.06
N TYR A 236 13.39 -3.87 1.21
CA TYR A 236 12.81 -4.61 0.09
C TYR A 236 12.78 -6.10 0.39
N LYS A 237 11.73 -6.76 -0.05
CA LYS A 237 11.59 -8.22 0.14
C LYS A 237 12.58 -9.02 -0.73
N PHE A 238 12.94 -8.49 -1.90
CA PHE A 238 13.85 -9.08 -2.88
C PHE A 238 14.63 -8.01 -3.66
#